data_AF-A0A268QW77-F1
#
_entry.id   AF-A0A268QW77-F1
#
_cell.length_a   1.000
_cell.length_b   1.000
_cell.length_c   1.000
_cell.angle_alpha   90.00
_cell.angle_beta   90.00
_cell.angle_gamma   90.00
#
_symmetry.space_group_name_H-M   'P 1'
#
loop_
_entity.id
_entity.type
_entity.pdbx_description
1 polymer ?
#
loop_
_entity_poly.entity_id
_entity_poly.type
_entity_poly.pdbx_seq_one_letter_code
_entity_poly.pdbx_strand_id
1 'polypeptide(L)' 'DLGLKDHFSGQVPIVSGELGEDFTYYLVTSEQIPSSVGVGVLVNPDNTILASGGFIIQLLPGTDDET' A
#
# COMPACT_ATOMS: atom_id res chain seq x y z
N ASP A 1 -4.19 -14.02 7.25
CA ASP A 1 -5.15 -15.11 7.57
C ASP A 1 -6.33 -14.48 8.30
N LEU A 2 -7.54 -14.63 7.76
CA LEU A 2 -8.77 -13.99 8.27
C LEU A 2 -9.51 -14.89 9.28
N GLY A 3 -8.95 -16.06 9.64
CA GLY A 3 -9.64 -17.04 10.49
C GLY A 3 -10.90 -17.63 9.83
N LEU A 4 -11.06 -17.40 8.53
CA LEU A 4 -12.06 -18.02 7.67
C LEU A 4 -11.52 -19.36 7.19
N LYS A 5 -12.43 -20.30 6.87
CA LYS A 5 -12.05 -21.63 6.36
C LYS A 5 -11.23 -21.58 5.07
N ASP A 6 -11.36 -20.49 4.31
CA ASP A 6 -10.68 -20.29 3.03
C ASP A 6 -9.82 -19.02 3.05
N HIS A 7 -8.63 -19.10 2.47
CA HIS A 7 -7.73 -17.96 2.33
C HIS A 7 -8.15 -17.05 1.16
N PHE A 8 -7.95 -15.75 1.33
CA PHE A 8 -8.09 -14.77 0.26
C PHE A 8 -6.70 -14.44 -0.32
N SER A 9 -6.57 -14.46 -1.64
CA SER A 9 -5.34 -14.14 -2.36
C SER A 9 -5.61 -13.19 -3.52
N GLY A 10 -4.88 -12.09 -3.60
CA GLY A 10 -4.87 -11.16 -4.72
C GLY A 10 -3.46 -11.02 -5.28
N GLN A 11 -3.35 -10.79 -6.59
CA GLN A 11 -2.07 -10.56 -7.27
C GLN A 11 -2.24 -9.53 -8.37
N VAL A 12 -1.28 -8.62 -8.47
CA VAL A 12 -1.14 -7.66 -9.57
C VAL A 12 0.30 -7.70 -10.10
N PRO A 13 0.56 -7.34 -11.36
CA PRO A 13 1.92 -7.14 -11.83
C PRO A 13 2.59 -5.98 -11.08
N ILE A 14 3.92 -6.04 -10.98
CA ILE A 14 4.74 -4.90 -10.56
C ILE A 14 4.62 -3.82 -11.64
N VAL A 15 4.36 -2.59 -11.22
CA VAL A 15 4.19 -1.43 -12.10
C VAL A 15 5.36 -0.46 -12.01
N SER A 16 6.04 -0.36 -10.86
CA SER A 16 7.25 0.45 -10.70
C SER A 16 8.43 -0.32 -10.11
N GLY A 17 8.21 -1.15 -9.09
CA GLY A 17 9.27 -1.87 -8.36
C GLY A 17 9.78 -1.13 -7.11
N GLU A 18 9.35 0.11 -6.89
CA GLU A 18 9.67 0.91 -5.68
C GLU A 18 8.75 0.56 -4.49
N LEU A 19 7.89 -0.46 -4.64
CA LEU A 19 6.95 -1.01 -3.67
C LEU A 19 5.78 -0.10 -3.30
N GLY A 20 6.01 1.18 -2.95
CA GLY A 20 4.93 2.09 -2.55
C GLY A 20 3.85 2.27 -3.63
N GLU A 21 4.30 2.46 -4.87
CA GLU A 21 3.40 2.57 -6.02
C GLU A 21 2.77 1.21 -6.39
N ASP A 22 3.49 0.11 -6.21
CA ASP A 22 2.97 -1.23 -6.46
C ASP A 22 1.85 -1.59 -5.47
N PHE A 23 2.00 -1.22 -4.20
CA PHE A 23 0.95 -1.36 -3.19
C PHE A 23 -0.23 -0.41 -3.45
N THR A 24 0.04 0.82 -3.90
CA THR A 24 -1.01 1.75 -4.33
C THR A 24 -1.84 1.13 -5.46
N TYR A 25 -1.18 0.60 -6.49
CA TYR A 25 -1.82 -0.06 -7.61
C TYR A 25 -2.61 -1.29 -7.21
N TYR A 26 -2.07 -2.12 -6.31
CA TYR A 26 -2.78 -3.26 -5.74
C TYR A 26 -4.08 -2.85 -5.07
N LEU A 27 -4.06 -1.86 -4.16
CA LEU A 27 -5.26 -1.44 -3.43
C LEU A 27 -6.31 -0.82 -4.36
N VAL A 28 -5.88 0.03 -5.30
CA VAL A 28 -6.78 0.61 -6.31
C VAL A 28 -7.40 -0.48 -7.18
N THR A 29 -6.66 -1.52 -7.57
CA THR A 29 -7.15 -2.57 -8.48
C THR A 29 -7.99 -3.62 -7.75
N SER A 30 -7.54 -4.09 -6.59
CA SER A 30 -8.16 -5.18 -5.84
C SER A 30 -9.41 -4.72 -5.11
N GLU A 31 -9.35 -3.55 -4.47
CA GLU A 31 -10.43 -3.04 -3.62
C GLU A 31 -11.30 -2.01 -4.35
N GLN A 32 -10.85 -1.50 -5.50
CA GLN A 32 -11.53 -0.44 -6.26
C GLN A 32 -11.76 0.83 -5.41
N ILE A 33 -10.87 1.06 -4.45
CA ILE A 33 -10.88 2.24 -3.58
C ILE A 33 -9.71 3.14 -4.02
N PRO A 34 -9.95 4.42 -4.37
CA PRO A 34 -8.89 5.37 -4.58
C PRO A 34 -7.97 5.41 -3.35
N SER A 35 -6.71 5.08 -3.58
CA SER A 35 -5.73 4.83 -2.51
C SER A 35 -4.42 5.54 -2.81
N SER A 36 -3.68 5.90 -1.76
CA SER A 36 -2.30 6.37 -1.84
C SER A 36 -1.48 5.71 -0.74
N VAL A 37 -0.33 5.13 -1.12
CA VAL A 37 0.60 4.47 -0.21
C VAL A 37 1.97 5.13 -0.31
N GLY A 38 2.47 5.60 0.83
CA GLY A 38 3.84 6.07 0.97
C GLY A 38 4.62 5.15 1.90
N VAL A 39 5.81 4.71 1.48
CA VAL A 39 6.73 3.93 2.31
C VAL A 39 8.14 4.44 2.13
N GLY A 40 8.96 4.39 3.18
CA GLY A 40 10.33 4.84 3.13
C GLY A 40 11.19 4.24 4.22
N VAL A 41 12.47 4.04 3.89
CA VAL A 41 13.49 3.55 4.79
C VAL A 41 14.76 4.38 4.58
N LEU A 42 15.30 4.90 5.68
CA LEU A 42 16.60 5.54 5.73
C LEU A 42 17.59 4.60 6.41
N VAL A 43 18.72 4.38 5.77
CA VAL A 43 19.77 3.45 6.22
C VAL A 43 21.04 4.24 6.53
N ASN A 44 21.65 3.96 7.68
CA ASN A 44 22.94 4.50 8.07
C ASN A 44 24.08 3.87 7.25
N PRO A 45 25.28 4.51 7.18
CA PRO A 45 26.44 3.93 6.50
C PRO A 45 26.94 2.59 7.07
N ASP A 46 26.61 2.27 8.32
CA ASP A 46 26.91 1.00 8.97
C ASP A 46 25.84 -0.09 8.72
N ASN A 47 24.94 0.18 7.77
CA ASN A 47 23.80 -0.64 7.37
C ASN A 47 22.70 -0.80 8.43
N THR A 48 22.76 -0.08 9.55
CA THR A 48 21.64 -0.04 10.50
C THR A 48 20.51 0.86 9.97
N ILE A 49 19.27 0.62 10.39
CA ILE A 49 18.14 1.48 10.01
C ILE A 49 18.19 2.75 10.85
N LEU A 50 18.22 3.90 10.18
CA LEU A 50 18.10 5.21 10.83
C LEU A 50 16.64 5.51 11.16
N ALA A 51 15.76 5.31 10.18
CA ALA A 51 14.33 5.49 10.32
C ALA A 51 13.58 4.68 9.25
N SER A 52 12.37 4.27 9.56
CA SER A 52 11.44 3.72 8.57
C SER A 52 10.02 4.11 8.92
N GLY A 53 9.16 4.17 7.91
CA GLY A 53 7.77 4.53 8.11
C GLY A 53 6.99 4.54 6.81
N GLY A 54 5.70 4.83 6.94
CA GLY A 54 4.80 4.94 5.80
C GLY A 54 3.39 5.32 6.22
N PHE A 55 2.52 5.49 5.22
CA PHE A 55 1.11 5.77 5.39
C PHE A 55 0.30 5.06 4.29
N ILE A 56 -0.98 4.85 4.58
CA ILE A 56 -2.00 4.47 3.61
C ILE A 56 -3.17 5.43 3.80
N ILE A 57 -3.62 6.04 2.71
CA ILE A 57 -4.82 6.88 2.68
C ILE A 57 -5.78 6.26 1.67
N GLN A 58 -7.04 6.12 2.05
CA GLN A 58 -8.10 5.56 1.22
C GLN A 58 -9.34 6.45 1.29
N LEU A 59 -9.94 6.76 0.14
CA LEU A 59 -11.20 7.48 0.05
C LEU A 59 -12.35 6.46 0.15
N LEU A 60 -12.98 6.37 1.33
CA LEU A 60 -14.03 5.38 1.56
C LEU A 60 -15.33 5.75 0.80
N PRO A 61 -16.22 4.78 0.58
CA PRO A 61 -17.50 5.03 -0.09
C PRO A 61 -18.28 6.17 0.57
N GLY A 62 -18.73 7.12 -0.25
CA GLY A 62 -19.48 8.29 0.21
C GLY A 62 -18.63 9.53 0.53
N THR A 63 -17.31 9.48 0.30
CA THR A 63 -16.47 10.69 0.24
C THR A 63 -16.91 11.53 -0.96
N ASP A 64 -17.09 12.84 -0.77
CA ASP A 64 -17.49 13.76 -1.83
C ASP A 64 -16.31 14.18 -2.71
N ASP A 65 -16.60 14.75 -3.88
CA ASP A 65 -15.56 15.19 -4.82
C ASP A 65 -14.94 16.54 -4.43
N GLU A 66 -15.53 17.25 -3.46
CA GLU A 66 -15.04 18.56 -2.99
C GLU A 66 -13.97 18.44 -1.89
N THR A 67 -13.92 17.30 -1.18
CA THR A 67 -13.02 17.06 -0.04
C THR A 67 -12.45 15.65 0.03
#